data_AF-A0A939W4W0-F1
#
_entry.id   AF-A0A939W4W0-F1
#
_cell.length_a   1.000
_cell.length_b   1.000
_cell.length_c   1.000
_cell.angle_alpha   90.00
_cell.angle_beta   90.00
_cell.angle_gamma   90.00
#
_symmetry.space_group_name_H-M   'P 1'
#
loop_
_entity.id
_entity.type
_entity.pdbx_description
1 polymer ?
#
loop_
_entity_poly.entity_id
_entity_poly.type
_entity_poly.pdbx_seq_one_letter_code
_entity_poly.pdbx_strand_id
1 'polypeptide(L)'
;MNAVAALLEPPYMDLTYALPPEFPEGFWRPGLRCAVPVGAGPLRPAIVRRLTDEVPLNPKGQPFVLKDICWPLEDRPLLSEALFAMLEDLASRQCAPCGQTIALLIPFLRELKVSLHRPMAGQGEPRTIALSRIRSASPRERQAWANELAEGLSHMLPPRKDPARSERCVLAVDPPWPVRPNACQQIKCLERLAFHGPCNRRQLARELGASGSHVIASLLAQGAIAIERDEEDEPGFAVNEAL
;
A
#
# COMPACT_ATOMS: atom_id res chain seq x y z
N MET A 1 -14.89 16.78 5.97
CA MET A 1 -13.64 16.20 6.49
C MET A 1 -12.48 16.41 5.53
N ASN A 2 -11.45 17.07 6.02
CA ASN A 2 -10.19 17.41 5.36
C ASN A 2 -9.02 16.82 6.16
N ALA A 3 -7.82 16.89 5.61
CA ALA A 3 -6.59 16.54 6.31
C ALA A 3 -5.57 17.68 6.22
N VAL A 4 -4.88 17.92 7.34
CA VAL A 4 -3.62 18.67 7.34
C VAL A 4 -2.51 17.66 7.10
N ALA A 5 -1.77 17.82 6.00
CA ALA A 5 -0.68 16.95 5.61
C ALA A 5 0.65 17.69 5.59
N ALA A 6 1.68 17.13 6.23
CA ALA A 6 3.03 17.65 6.23
C ALA A 6 3.81 17.11 5.03
N LEU A 7 4.37 18.01 4.22
CA LEU A 7 5.23 17.61 3.11
C LEU A 7 6.55 17.02 3.63
N LEU A 8 6.96 15.88 3.08
CA LEU A 8 8.24 15.21 3.42
C LEU A 8 9.40 15.68 2.53
N GLU A 9 9.18 16.74 1.77
CA GLU A 9 10.15 17.39 0.88
C GLU A 9 10.03 18.91 1.02
N PRO A 10 11.07 19.69 0.68
CA PRO A 10 11.00 21.15 0.70
C PRO A 10 9.77 21.66 -0.05
N PRO A 11 8.95 22.55 0.55
CA PRO A 11 9.27 23.41 1.68
C PRO A 11 8.95 22.83 3.08
N TYR A 12 8.63 21.54 3.21
CA TYR A 12 8.25 20.87 4.47
C TYR A 12 7.04 21.48 5.20
N MET A 13 6.21 22.19 4.44
CA MET A 13 5.03 22.88 4.96
C MET A 13 3.88 21.93 5.24
N ASP A 14 3.04 22.35 6.17
CA ASP A 14 1.72 21.78 6.36
C ASP A 14 0.71 22.43 5.42
N LEU A 15 -0.04 21.61 4.70
CA LEU A 15 -1.06 22.04 3.74
C LEU A 15 -2.37 21.31 4.03
N THR A 16 -3.49 22.00 3.84
CA THR A 16 -4.82 21.42 3.99
C THR A 16 -5.33 20.87 2.66
N TYR A 17 -5.79 19.62 2.67
CA TYR A 17 -6.33 18.91 1.50
C TYR A 17 -7.70 18.33 1.83
N ALA A 18 -8.56 18.25 0.82
CA ALA A 18 -9.79 17.47 0.93
C ALA A 18 -9.44 15.97 0.91
N LEU A 19 -10.20 15.18 1.67
CA LEU A 19 -10.07 13.72 1.62
C LEU A 19 -10.75 13.21 0.34
N PRO A 20 -10.13 12.26 -0.40
CA PRO A 20 -10.73 11.72 -1.60
C PRO A 20 -12.00 10.94 -1.22
N PRO A 21 -13.14 11.19 -1.89
CA PRO A 21 -14.43 10.60 -1.52
C PRO A 21 -14.48 9.09 -1.73
N GLU A 22 -13.53 8.52 -2.48
CA GLU A 22 -13.51 7.09 -2.77
C GLU A 22 -13.12 6.20 -1.58
N PHE A 23 -12.57 6.76 -0.50
CA PHE A 23 -12.19 5.99 0.67
C PHE A 23 -13.24 6.05 1.78
N PRO A 24 -13.46 4.96 2.54
CA PRO A 24 -14.43 4.93 3.62
C PRO A 24 -14.04 5.86 4.77
N GLU A 25 -15.03 6.25 5.58
CA GLU A 25 -14.80 7.00 6.81
C GLU A 25 -13.88 6.21 7.74
N GLY A 26 -12.85 6.89 8.28
CA GLY A 26 -11.87 6.27 9.18
C GLY A 26 -10.71 5.52 8.50
N PHE A 27 -10.66 5.48 7.16
CA PHE A 27 -9.46 5.02 6.44
C PHE A 27 -8.28 5.97 6.70
N TRP A 28 -8.52 7.27 6.54
CA TRP A 28 -7.52 8.30 6.75
C TRP A 28 -7.26 8.50 8.24
N ARG A 29 -5.98 8.45 8.65
CA ARG A 29 -5.56 8.59 10.05
C ARG A 29 -4.21 9.32 10.12
N PRO A 30 -3.90 10.00 11.24
CA PRO A 30 -2.55 10.50 11.51
C PRO A 30 -1.49 9.42 11.30
N GLY A 31 -0.33 9.80 10.78
CA GLY A 31 0.78 8.89 10.52
C GLY A 31 0.70 8.09 9.20
N LEU A 32 -0.42 8.20 8.45
CA LEU A 32 -0.55 7.62 7.12
C LEU A 32 0.14 8.49 6.07
N ARG A 33 0.96 7.89 5.18
CA ARG A 33 1.53 8.66 4.07
C ARG A 33 0.57 8.74 2.91
N CYS A 34 0.73 9.82 2.16
CA CYS A 34 -0.06 10.08 0.99
C CYS A 34 0.74 10.80 -0.10
N ALA A 35 0.29 10.65 -1.33
CA ALA A 35 0.72 11.49 -2.44
C ALA A 35 -0.23 12.69 -2.53
N VAL A 36 0.32 13.90 -2.51
CA VAL A 36 -0.46 15.14 -2.59
C VAL A 36 -0.04 16.02 -3.77
N PRO A 37 -0.97 16.75 -4.40
CA PRO A 37 -0.61 17.74 -5.40
C PRO A 37 -0.08 19.03 -4.75
N VAL A 38 1.00 19.60 -5.30
CA VAL A 38 1.50 20.94 -4.93
C VAL A 38 1.64 21.80 -6.17
N GLY A 39 0.85 22.88 -6.25
CA GLY A 39 0.79 23.72 -7.46
C GLY A 39 0.37 22.92 -8.70
N ALA A 40 1.00 23.19 -9.84
CA ALA A 40 0.84 22.44 -11.09
C ALA A 40 1.88 21.31 -11.26
N GLY A 41 2.72 21.09 -10.24
CA GLY A 41 3.87 20.20 -10.32
C GLY A 41 3.57 18.70 -10.17
N PRO A 42 4.64 17.89 -10.02
CA PRO A 42 4.49 16.48 -9.66
C PRO A 42 3.84 16.31 -8.29
N LEU A 43 3.36 15.09 -8.02
CA LEU A 43 2.91 14.72 -6.68
C LEU A 43 4.09 14.78 -5.72
N ARG A 44 3.81 15.08 -4.45
CA ARG A 44 4.79 15.09 -3.36
C ARG A 44 4.41 14.09 -2.27
N PRO A 45 5.40 13.46 -1.61
CA PRO A 45 5.13 12.63 -0.45
C PRO A 45 4.75 13.53 0.71
N ALA A 46 3.69 13.17 1.40
CA ALA A 46 3.25 13.82 2.62
C ALA A 46 2.82 12.78 3.65
N ILE A 47 2.69 13.23 4.89
CA ILE A 47 2.09 12.44 5.96
C ILE A 47 0.89 13.18 6.52
N VAL A 48 -0.21 12.47 6.75
CA VAL A 48 -1.38 13.03 7.41
C VAL A 48 -0.99 13.33 8.85
N ARG A 49 -1.04 14.61 9.24
CA ARG A 49 -0.82 15.03 10.63
C ARG A 49 -2.09 14.90 11.45
N ARG A 50 -3.18 15.46 10.94
CA ARG A 50 -4.48 15.46 11.61
C ARG A 50 -5.61 15.57 10.61
N LEU A 51 -6.78 15.08 11.01
CA LEU A 51 -8.04 15.34 10.31
C LEU A 51 -8.67 16.64 10.85
N THR A 52 -9.44 17.33 10.01
CA THR A 52 -10.06 18.60 10.37
C THR A 52 -11.28 18.87 9.50
N ASP A 53 -12.28 19.56 10.03
CA ASP A 53 -13.36 20.15 9.21
C ASP A 53 -13.09 21.61 8.84
N GLU A 54 -11.99 22.18 9.34
CA GLU A 54 -11.58 23.54 9.03
C GLU A 54 -11.11 23.66 7.58
N VAL A 55 -11.51 24.75 6.94
CA VAL A 55 -10.98 25.19 5.65
C VAL A 55 -10.29 26.54 5.87
N PRO A 56 -8.98 26.64 5.58
CA PRO A 56 -8.27 27.91 5.72
C PRO A 56 -8.92 29.01 4.87
N LEU A 57 -8.89 30.24 5.38
CA LEU A 57 -9.38 31.41 4.65
C LEU A 57 -8.27 32.01 3.79
N ASN A 58 -8.64 32.47 2.59
CA ASN A 58 -7.78 33.24 1.73
C ASN A 58 -7.63 34.69 2.25
N PRO A 59 -6.72 35.51 1.68
CA PRO A 59 -6.51 36.89 2.13
C PRO A 59 -7.75 37.81 2.05
N LYS A 60 -8.83 37.38 1.38
CA LYS A 60 -10.11 38.08 1.31
C LYS A 60 -11.13 37.57 2.34
N GLY A 61 -10.72 36.70 3.25
CA GLY A 61 -11.57 36.10 4.28
C GLY A 61 -12.53 35.02 3.77
N GLN A 62 -12.31 34.48 2.57
CA GLN A 62 -13.17 33.42 1.99
C GLN A 62 -12.49 32.05 2.06
N PRO A 63 -13.22 30.94 2.25
CA PRO A 63 -12.63 29.60 2.28
C PRO A 63 -11.86 29.27 0.99
N PHE A 64 -10.69 28.65 1.12
CA PHE A 64 -9.97 28.11 -0.04
C PHE A 64 -10.72 26.93 -0.67
N VAL A 65 -10.64 26.82 -1.99
CA VAL A 65 -10.99 25.58 -2.69
C VAL A 65 -9.84 24.60 -2.51
N LEU A 66 -10.08 23.56 -1.71
CA LEU A 66 -9.08 22.55 -1.42
C LEU A 66 -8.88 21.62 -2.61
N LYS A 67 -7.64 21.18 -2.81
CA LYS A 67 -7.35 20.04 -3.70
C LYS A 67 -7.50 18.75 -2.90
N ASP A 68 -7.87 17.68 -3.59
CA ASP A 68 -7.89 16.36 -2.99
C ASP A 68 -6.48 15.82 -2.79
N ILE A 69 -6.29 15.02 -1.75
CA ILE A 69 -5.16 14.08 -1.70
C ILE A 69 -5.23 13.19 -2.96
N CYS A 70 -4.08 12.86 -3.56
CA CYS A 70 -4.10 12.04 -4.77
C CYS A 70 -4.39 10.57 -4.45
N TRP A 71 -3.65 9.99 -3.51
CA TRP A 71 -3.77 8.58 -3.14
C TRP A 71 -3.02 8.31 -1.81
N PRO A 72 -3.47 7.39 -0.95
CA PRO A 72 -2.68 6.90 0.18
C PRO A 72 -1.51 6.04 -0.31
N LEU A 73 -0.38 6.04 0.41
CA LEU A 73 0.79 5.22 0.03
C LEU A 73 0.85 3.89 0.76
N GLU A 74 -0.04 3.67 1.72
CA GLU A 74 -0.22 2.44 2.48
C GLU A 74 -1.71 2.24 2.82
N ASP A 75 -2.06 1.04 3.28
CA ASP A 75 -3.38 0.67 3.80
C ASP A 75 -3.57 1.05 5.28
N ARG A 76 -2.47 1.30 6.00
CA ARG A 76 -2.44 1.68 7.41
C ARG A 76 -1.32 2.69 7.70
N PRO A 77 -1.39 3.45 8.81
CA PRO A 77 -0.30 4.32 9.25
C PRO A 77 1.01 3.55 9.42
N LEU A 78 2.10 4.04 8.81
CA LEU A 78 3.44 3.49 9.04
C LEU A 78 3.98 3.90 10.40
N LEU A 79 3.67 5.13 10.82
CA LEU A 79 4.04 5.65 12.12
C LEU A 79 2.91 5.35 13.09
N SER A 80 3.22 4.62 14.16
CA SER A 80 2.30 4.48 15.29
C SER A 80 1.97 5.85 15.88
N GLU A 81 0.83 5.95 16.55
CA GLU A 81 0.38 7.20 17.18
C GLU A 81 1.43 7.75 18.17
N ALA A 82 2.05 6.86 18.96
CA ALA A 82 3.08 7.23 19.92
C ALA A 82 4.36 7.76 19.24
N LEU A 83 4.86 7.05 18.21
CA LEU A 83 6.03 7.49 17.44
C LEU A 83 5.76 8.82 16.74
N PHE A 84 4.57 8.96 16.15
CA PHE A 84 4.19 10.19 15.47
C PHE A 84 4.11 11.38 16.44
N ALA A 85 3.47 11.20 17.61
CA ALA A 85 3.40 12.24 18.65
C ALA A 85 4.80 12.64 19.15
N MET A 86 5.71 11.67 19.35
CA MET A 86 7.10 11.96 19.73
C MET A 86 7.83 12.79 18.66
N LEU A 87 7.64 12.48 17.37
CA LEU A 87 8.24 13.22 16.27
C LEU A 87 7.68 14.64 16.16
N GLU A 88 6.39 14.83 16.43
CA GLU A 88 5.76 16.16 16.50
C GLU A 88 6.32 16.98 17.68
N ASP A 89 6.46 16.38 18.86
CA ASP A 89 7.06 17.02 20.03
C ASP A 89 8.51 17.41 19.79
N LEU A 90 9.30 16.54 19.15
CA LEU A 90 10.67 16.82 18.78
C LEU A 90 10.76 17.98 17.78
N ALA A 91 9.92 17.97 16.74
CA ALA A 91 9.86 19.05 15.76
C ALA A 91 9.53 20.40 16.42
N SER A 92 8.56 20.40 17.35
CA SER A 92 8.18 21.58 18.13
C SER A 92 9.35 22.11 18.96
N ARG A 93 10.04 21.25 19.72
CA ARG A 93 11.18 21.62 20.58
C ARG A 93 12.36 22.17 19.77
N GLN A 94 12.56 21.66 18.56
CA GLN A 94 13.63 22.10 17.67
C GLN A 94 13.22 23.28 16.77
N CYS A 95 12.01 23.83 16.94
CA CYS A 95 11.46 24.88 16.08
C CYS A 95 11.57 24.53 14.58
N ALA A 96 11.41 23.24 14.25
CA ALA A 96 11.55 22.70 12.90
C ALA A 96 10.17 22.25 12.36
N PRO A 97 9.93 22.35 11.05
CA PRO A 97 8.73 21.78 10.46
C PRO A 97 8.64 20.27 10.69
N CYS A 98 7.44 19.77 11.04
CA CYS A 98 7.21 18.35 11.33
C CYS A 98 7.66 17.45 10.16
N GLY A 99 7.29 17.81 8.92
CA GLY A 99 7.69 17.08 7.74
C GLY A 99 9.21 16.99 7.54
N GLN A 100 9.97 18.03 7.95
CA GLN A 100 11.44 18.03 7.87
C GLN A 100 12.04 17.07 8.90
N THR A 101 11.57 17.12 10.15
CA THR A 101 12.02 16.22 11.23
C THR A 101 11.80 14.77 10.85
N ILE A 102 10.61 14.42 10.35
CA ILE A 102 10.28 13.07 9.90
C ILE A 102 11.17 12.66 8.71
N ALA A 103 11.32 13.53 7.71
CA ALA A 103 12.13 13.24 6.53
C ALA A 103 13.63 13.05 6.83
N LEU A 104 14.14 13.66 7.90
CA LEU A 104 15.53 13.50 8.34
C LEU A 104 15.74 12.18 9.09
N LEU A 105 14.82 11.84 10.00
CA LEU A 105 14.93 10.65 10.85
C LEU A 105 14.53 9.38 10.10
N ILE A 106 13.60 9.47 9.16
CA ILE A 106 13.05 8.33 8.44
C ILE A 106 13.07 8.60 6.91
N PRO A 107 14.26 8.58 6.28
CA PRO A 107 14.45 9.10 4.93
C PRO A 107 13.66 8.37 3.82
N PHE A 108 13.34 7.09 4.02
CA PHE A 108 12.63 6.28 3.04
C PHE A 108 11.14 6.66 2.90
N LEU A 109 10.56 7.39 3.87
CA LEU A 109 9.17 7.89 3.75
C LEU A 109 9.00 8.92 2.62
N ARG A 110 10.10 9.43 2.07
CA ARG A 110 10.11 10.32 0.90
C ARG A 110 9.86 9.58 -0.42
N GLU A 111 9.88 8.26 -0.43
CA GLU A 111 9.74 7.51 -1.69
C GLU A 111 8.30 7.53 -2.22
N LEU A 112 8.09 8.20 -3.35
CA LEU A 112 6.81 8.22 -4.06
C LEU A 112 6.63 7.13 -5.10
N LYS A 113 7.68 6.39 -5.44
CA LYS A 113 7.65 5.41 -6.55
C LYS A 113 6.93 4.11 -6.13
N VAL A 114 5.75 4.22 -5.56
CA VAL A 114 4.91 3.08 -5.19
C VAL A 114 3.91 2.77 -6.30
N SER A 115 3.51 1.51 -6.41
CA SER A 115 2.46 1.07 -7.33
C SER A 115 1.43 0.26 -6.57
N LEU A 116 0.16 0.45 -6.89
CA LEU A 116 -0.90 -0.39 -6.37
C LEU A 116 -0.77 -1.77 -7.03
N HIS A 117 -0.64 -2.80 -6.21
CA HIS A 117 -0.51 -4.16 -6.65
C HIS A 117 -1.74 -4.95 -6.23
N ARG A 118 -2.41 -5.54 -7.21
CA ARG A 118 -3.45 -6.54 -6.96
C ARG A 118 -2.84 -7.94 -7.05
N PRO A 119 -2.77 -8.70 -5.94
CA PRO A 119 -2.36 -10.09 -5.97
C PRO A 119 -3.30 -10.94 -6.83
N MET A 120 -2.76 -12.05 -7.33
CA MET A 120 -3.49 -12.93 -8.23
C MET A 120 -4.54 -13.76 -7.47
N ALA A 121 -5.72 -13.19 -7.23
CA ALA A 121 -6.85 -13.88 -6.60
C ALA A 121 -7.83 -14.41 -7.66
N GLY A 122 -7.76 -15.72 -7.94
CA GLY A 122 -8.81 -16.59 -8.51
C GLY A 122 -9.38 -16.31 -9.92
N GLN A 123 -9.55 -15.06 -10.34
CA GLN A 123 -10.29 -14.68 -11.56
C GLN A 123 -9.70 -13.46 -12.28
N GLY A 124 -8.55 -12.92 -11.86
CA GLY A 124 -7.95 -11.72 -12.45
C GLY A 124 -6.45 -11.86 -12.71
N GLU A 125 -5.97 -11.22 -13.77
CA GLU A 125 -4.54 -11.06 -13.99
C GLU A 125 -3.92 -10.18 -12.90
N PRO A 126 -2.73 -10.51 -12.39
CA PRO A 126 -2.01 -9.64 -11.49
C PRO A 126 -1.75 -8.31 -12.20
N ARG A 127 -2.12 -7.20 -11.54
CA ARG A 127 -1.99 -5.86 -12.11
C ARG A 127 -1.20 -4.97 -11.17
N THR A 128 -0.18 -4.34 -11.74
CA THR A 128 0.57 -3.26 -11.10
C THR A 128 0.14 -1.95 -11.73
N ILE A 129 -0.40 -1.05 -10.91
CA ILE A 129 -0.93 0.24 -11.35
C ILE A 129 -0.07 1.36 -10.72
N ALA A 130 0.62 2.12 -11.56
CA ALA A 130 1.46 3.22 -11.11
C ALA A 130 0.61 4.40 -10.60
N LEU A 131 1.13 5.17 -9.62
CA LEU A 131 0.47 6.38 -9.12
C LEU A 131 0.10 7.41 -10.21
N SER A 132 0.89 7.52 -11.28
CA SER A 132 0.58 8.40 -12.41
C SER A 132 -0.69 7.98 -13.15
N ARG A 133 -0.94 6.66 -13.26
CA ARG A 133 -2.19 6.13 -13.81
C ARG A 133 -3.35 6.38 -12.86
N ILE A 134 -3.14 6.25 -11.55
CA ILE A 134 -4.15 6.55 -10.52
C ILE A 134 -4.59 8.02 -10.59
N ARG A 135 -3.62 8.94 -10.65
CA ARG A 135 -3.89 10.38 -10.77
C ARG A 135 -4.72 10.74 -12.00
N SER A 136 -4.56 10.01 -13.10
CA SER A 136 -5.24 10.25 -14.38
C SER A 136 -6.43 9.33 -14.63
N ALA A 137 -6.80 8.49 -13.65
CA ALA A 137 -7.88 7.53 -13.80
C ALA A 137 -9.25 8.20 -13.65
N SER A 138 -10.26 7.54 -14.24
CA SER A 138 -11.64 7.97 -14.07
C SER A 138 -12.09 7.77 -12.61
N PRO A 139 -13.10 8.52 -12.12
CA PRO A 139 -13.62 8.36 -10.77
C PRO A 139 -14.08 6.92 -10.47
N ARG A 140 -14.65 6.24 -11.48
CA ARG A 140 -15.08 4.84 -11.35
C ARG A 140 -13.92 3.86 -11.15
N GLU A 141 -12.83 4.03 -11.89
CA GLU A 141 -11.63 3.21 -11.72
C GLU A 141 -10.99 3.46 -10.35
N ARG A 142 -10.87 4.72 -9.93
CA ARG A 142 -10.35 5.10 -8.61
C ARG A 142 -11.19 4.49 -7.49
N GLN A 143 -12.51 4.52 -7.61
CA GLN A 143 -13.41 3.90 -6.62
C GLN A 143 -13.17 2.39 -6.50
N ALA A 144 -13.04 1.68 -7.62
CA ALA A 144 -12.79 0.24 -7.59
C ALA A 144 -11.47 -0.08 -6.88
N TRP A 145 -10.41 0.66 -7.18
CA TRP A 145 -9.11 0.47 -6.54
C TRP A 145 -9.08 0.88 -5.07
N ALA A 146 -9.85 1.90 -4.68
CA ALA A 146 -9.94 2.32 -3.30
C ALA A 146 -10.66 1.26 -2.45
N ASN A 147 -11.74 0.67 -2.97
CA ASN A 147 -12.43 -0.44 -2.31
C ASN A 147 -11.49 -1.63 -2.13
N GLU A 148 -10.76 -2.01 -3.17
CA GLU A 148 -9.80 -3.11 -3.09
C GLU A 148 -8.66 -2.85 -2.10
N LEU A 149 -8.20 -1.61 -1.97
CA LEU A 149 -7.16 -1.26 -1.00
C LEU A 149 -7.74 -1.26 0.42
N ALA A 150 -8.95 -0.74 0.61
CA ALA A 150 -9.62 -0.71 1.91
C ALA A 150 -10.01 -2.11 2.42
N GLU A 151 -10.35 -3.03 1.51
CA GLU A 151 -10.69 -4.42 1.83
C GLU A 151 -9.43 -5.31 1.97
N GLY A 152 -8.23 -4.79 1.75
CA GLY A 152 -6.98 -5.55 1.79
C GLY A 152 -6.77 -6.50 0.61
N LEU A 153 -7.61 -6.40 -0.43
CA LEU A 153 -7.49 -7.15 -1.69
C LEU A 153 -6.38 -6.62 -2.59
N SER A 154 -5.81 -5.46 -2.28
CA SER A 154 -4.65 -4.87 -2.95
C SER A 154 -3.80 -4.12 -1.93
N HIS A 155 -2.54 -3.86 -2.28
CA HIS A 155 -1.63 -3.13 -1.41
C HIS A 155 -0.63 -2.30 -2.23
N MET A 156 -0.03 -1.30 -1.59
CA MET A 156 0.98 -0.45 -2.23
C MET A 156 2.36 -1.12 -2.13
N LEU A 157 3.03 -1.30 -3.27
CA LEU A 157 4.38 -1.85 -3.36
C LEU A 157 5.41 -0.77 -3.71
N PRO A 158 6.54 -0.68 -2.98
CA PRO A 158 7.67 0.14 -3.37
C PRO A 158 8.38 -0.43 -4.62
N PRO A 159 9.12 0.40 -5.37
CA PRO A 159 9.55 0.07 -6.74
C PRO A 159 10.62 -1.03 -6.78
N ARG A 160 11.29 -1.28 -5.66
CA ARG A 160 12.37 -2.28 -5.53
C ARG A 160 11.88 -3.63 -5.03
N LYS A 161 10.59 -3.76 -4.67
CA LYS A 161 10.02 -4.98 -4.12
C LYS A 161 9.38 -5.79 -5.25
N ASP A 162 9.90 -6.99 -5.49
CA ASP A 162 9.35 -7.93 -6.47
C ASP A 162 7.99 -8.45 -5.96
N PRO A 163 6.88 -8.23 -6.69
CA PRO A 163 5.57 -8.69 -6.26
C PRO A 163 5.50 -10.20 -6.00
N ALA A 164 6.24 -10.99 -6.78
CA ALA A 164 6.29 -12.44 -6.62
C ALA A 164 7.06 -12.92 -5.37
N ARG A 165 7.78 -11.99 -4.70
CA ARG A 165 8.50 -12.24 -3.44
C ARG A 165 7.69 -11.81 -2.22
N SER A 166 6.76 -10.87 -2.37
CA SER A 166 5.84 -10.44 -1.29
C SER A 166 4.55 -11.28 -1.21
N GLU A 167 4.36 -12.21 -2.14
CA GLU A 167 3.20 -13.11 -2.24
C GLU A 167 3.58 -14.53 -1.81
N ARG A 168 2.91 -15.05 -0.78
CA ARG A 168 3.03 -16.44 -0.31
C ARG A 168 1.93 -17.28 -0.91
N CYS A 169 2.29 -18.39 -1.54
CA CYS A 169 1.33 -19.42 -1.94
C CYS A 169 1.05 -20.30 -0.73
N VAL A 170 -0.22 -20.41 -0.35
CA VAL A 170 -0.72 -21.20 0.78
C VAL A 170 -1.68 -22.25 0.26
N LEU A 171 -1.63 -23.45 0.85
CA LEU A 171 -2.58 -24.50 0.51
C LEU A 171 -3.97 -24.12 1.05
N ALA A 172 -4.97 -24.05 0.18
CA ALA A 172 -6.33 -23.66 0.57
C ALA A 172 -7.24 -24.87 0.89
N VAL A 173 -6.84 -26.07 0.46
CA VAL A 173 -7.65 -27.29 0.57
C VAL A 173 -6.79 -28.45 1.07
N ASP A 174 -7.27 -29.15 2.09
CA ASP A 174 -6.64 -30.37 2.60
C ASP A 174 -6.80 -31.55 1.64
N PRO A 175 -5.87 -32.52 1.60
CA PRO A 175 -6.01 -33.72 0.77
C PRO A 175 -7.30 -34.49 1.09
N PRO A 176 -8.00 -35.09 0.09
CA PRO A 176 -7.62 -35.22 -1.32
C PRO A 176 -7.95 -34.00 -2.18
N TRP A 177 -6.97 -33.56 -2.99
CA TRP A 177 -7.10 -32.35 -3.80
C TRP A 177 -7.95 -32.53 -5.07
N PRO A 178 -8.64 -31.48 -5.54
CA PRO A 178 -9.49 -31.51 -6.73
C PRO A 178 -8.71 -31.47 -8.06
N VAL A 179 -7.63 -32.26 -8.15
CA VAL A 179 -6.78 -32.36 -9.35
C VAL A 179 -6.89 -33.76 -9.95
N ARG A 180 -6.74 -33.85 -11.27
CA ARG A 180 -6.75 -35.16 -11.95
C ARG A 180 -5.51 -35.96 -11.53
N PRO A 181 -5.61 -37.30 -11.38
CA PRO A 181 -4.46 -38.13 -11.01
C PRO A 181 -3.23 -37.97 -11.93
N ASN A 182 -3.44 -37.64 -13.21
CA ASN A 182 -2.37 -37.47 -14.19
C ASN A 182 -1.76 -36.04 -14.21
N ALA A 183 -2.23 -35.14 -13.36
CA ALA A 183 -1.75 -33.76 -13.30
C ALA A 183 -0.46 -33.66 -12.46
N CYS A 184 0.62 -34.34 -12.89
CA CYS A 184 1.83 -34.52 -12.10
C CYS A 184 2.44 -33.21 -11.57
N GLN A 185 2.42 -32.13 -12.36
CA GLN A 185 2.94 -30.83 -11.94
C GLN A 185 2.05 -30.13 -10.90
N GLN A 186 0.73 -30.28 -11.02
CA GLN A 186 -0.23 -29.74 -10.03
C GLN A 186 -0.11 -30.49 -8.71
N ILE A 187 -0.04 -31.82 -8.76
CA ILE A 187 0.18 -32.68 -7.59
C ILE A 187 1.50 -32.32 -6.91
N LYS A 188 2.60 -32.23 -7.67
CA LYS A 188 3.91 -31.83 -7.14
C LYS A 188 3.89 -30.48 -6.43
N CYS A 189 3.14 -29.50 -6.97
CA CYS A 189 2.96 -28.19 -6.35
C CYS A 189 2.23 -28.28 -5.01
N LEU A 190 1.13 -29.02 -4.96
CA LEU A 190 0.31 -29.18 -3.75
C LEU A 190 1.03 -30.01 -2.68
N GLU A 191 1.74 -31.09 -3.05
CA GLU A 191 2.61 -31.86 -2.16
C GLU A 191 3.70 -30.98 -1.56
N ARG A 192 4.36 -30.15 -2.38
CA ARG A 192 5.39 -29.23 -1.90
C ARG A 192 4.86 -28.24 -0.87
N LEU A 193 3.64 -27.73 -1.03
CA LEU A 193 3.01 -26.84 -0.07
C LEU A 193 2.55 -27.59 1.20
N ALA A 194 2.05 -28.82 1.06
CA ALA A 194 1.62 -29.63 2.19
C ALA A 194 2.78 -30.09 3.08
N PHE A 195 3.90 -30.53 2.50
CA PHE A 195 5.03 -31.08 3.27
C PHE A 195 5.92 -30.02 3.92
N HIS A 196 6.00 -28.84 3.32
CA HIS A 196 7.00 -27.84 3.69
C HIS A 196 6.38 -26.46 3.97
N GLY A 197 5.05 -26.35 3.91
CA GLY A 197 4.31 -25.13 4.23
C GLY A 197 4.34 -24.04 3.15
N PRO A 198 3.79 -22.85 3.48
CA PRO A 198 3.71 -21.70 2.59
C PRO A 198 5.07 -21.24 2.07
N CYS A 199 5.15 -20.85 0.80
CA CYS A 199 6.37 -20.31 0.22
C CYS A 199 6.12 -19.21 -0.80
N ASN A 200 7.15 -18.41 -1.09
CA ASN A 200 7.06 -17.30 -2.02
C ASN A 200 6.74 -17.76 -3.45
N ARG A 201 5.84 -17.06 -4.15
CA ARG A 201 5.39 -17.43 -5.49
C ARG A 201 6.55 -17.57 -6.47
N ARG A 202 7.54 -16.68 -6.42
CA ARG A 202 8.75 -16.77 -7.28
C ARG A 202 9.57 -18.03 -7.00
N GLN A 203 9.70 -18.39 -5.73
CA GLN A 203 10.41 -19.60 -5.33
C GLN A 203 9.66 -20.84 -5.80
N LEU A 204 8.34 -20.90 -5.59
CA LEU A 204 7.49 -22.00 -6.03
C LEU A 204 7.54 -22.16 -7.55
N ALA A 205 7.43 -21.06 -8.30
CA ALA A 205 7.53 -21.08 -9.77
C ALA A 205 8.90 -21.60 -10.24
N ARG A 206 9.98 -21.22 -9.55
CA ARG A 206 11.34 -21.69 -9.86
C ARG A 206 11.52 -23.19 -9.56
N GLU A 207 10.98 -23.68 -8.46
CA GLU A 207 11.04 -25.11 -8.07
C GLU A 207 10.22 -26.02 -9.01
N LEU A 208 9.12 -25.48 -9.57
CA LEU A 208 8.27 -26.18 -10.55
C LEU A 208 8.81 -26.09 -11.99
N GLY A 209 9.78 -25.21 -12.27
CA GLY A 209 10.43 -25.07 -13.57
C GLY A 209 9.60 -24.30 -14.61
N ALA A 210 9.79 -24.60 -15.90
CA ALA A 210 9.27 -23.79 -17.01
C ALA A 210 7.74 -23.60 -17.03
N SER A 211 6.98 -24.54 -16.47
CA SER A 211 5.50 -24.47 -16.39
C SER A 211 4.98 -23.97 -15.03
N GLY A 212 5.87 -23.61 -14.10
CA GLY A 212 5.49 -23.30 -12.71
C GLY A 212 4.47 -22.18 -12.57
N SER A 213 4.64 -21.06 -13.29
CA SER A 213 3.69 -19.94 -13.25
C SER A 213 2.29 -20.33 -13.75
N HIS A 214 2.21 -21.17 -14.78
CA HIS A 214 0.93 -21.64 -15.33
C HIS A 214 0.22 -22.62 -14.39
N VAL A 215 0.99 -23.51 -13.74
CA VAL A 215 0.48 -24.44 -12.74
C VAL A 215 -0.11 -23.69 -11.55
N ILE A 216 0.61 -22.68 -11.04
CA ILE A 216 0.15 -21.84 -9.93
C ILE A 216 -1.15 -21.11 -10.32
N ALA A 217 -1.20 -20.51 -11.52
CA ALA A 217 -2.41 -19.86 -12.02
C ALA A 217 -3.61 -20.82 -12.14
N SER A 218 -3.39 -22.04 -12.65
CA SER A 218 -4.43 -23.07 -12.74
C SER A 218 -4.92 -23.53 -11.37
N LEU A 219 -4.04 -23.68 -10.38
CA LEU A 219 -4.42 -24.11 -9.03
C LEU A 219 -5.15 -23.01 -8.25
N LEU A 220 -4.80 -21.75 -8.49
CA LEU A 220 -5.53 -20.59 -7.97
C LEU A 220 -6.94 -20.49 -8.58
N ALA A 221 -7.08 -20.72 -9.88
CA ALA A 221 -8.38 -20.74 -10.53
C ALA A 221 -9.28 -21.88 -10.03
N GLN A 222 -8.68 -22.99 -9.59
CA GLN A 222 -9.38 -24.12 -8.98
C GLN A 222 -9.65 -23.93 -7.48
N GLY A 223 -9.12 -22.87 -6.86
CA GLY A 223 -9.23 -22.62 -5.42
C GLY A 223 -8.43 -23.60 -4.55
N ALA A 224 -7.48 -24.34 -5.11
CA ALA A 224 -6.66 -25.31 -4.37
C ALA A 224 -5.50 -24.63 -3.60
N ILE A 225 -5.09 -23.45 -4.06
CA ILE A 225 -4.05 -22.60 -3.46
C ILE A 225 -4.64 -21.20 -3.29
N ALA A 226 -4.27 -20.52 -2.21
CA ALA A 226 -4.50 -19.08 -2.01
C ALA A 226 -3.16 -18.32 -2.09
N ILE A 227 -3.21 -17.06 -2.50
CA ILE A 227 -2.06 -16.15 -2.37
C ILE A 227 -2.36 -15.23 -1.19
N GLU A 228 -1.50 -15.31 -0.18
CA GLU A 228 -1.51 -14.43 0.98
C GLU A 228 -0.33 -13.46 0.93
N ARG A 229 -0.43 -12.37 1.69
CA ARG A 229 0.64 -11.41 1.88
C ARG A 229 1.70 -12.01 2.82
N ASP A 230 2.97 -11.75 2.54
CA ASP A 230 4.02 -12.01 3.53
C ASP A 230 3.97 -10.93 4.63
N GLU A 231 3.46 -11.29 5.81
CA GLU A 231 3.34 -10.38 6.98
C GLU A 231 4.71 -9.99 7.55
N GLU A 232 5.74 -10.83 7.40
CA GLU A 232 7.10 -10.56 7.91
C GLU A 232 7.78 -9.37 7.19
N ASP A 233 7.20 -8.91 6.08
CA ASP A 233 7.85 -8.05 5.11
C ASP A 233 7.23 -6.62 5.13
N GLU A 234 6.53 -6.28 6.21
CA GLU A 234 5.81 -5.01 6.38
C GLU A 234 6.71 -3.88 6.88
N PRO A 235 6.85 -2.78 6.10
CA PRO A 235 7.73 -1.67 6.48
C PRO A 235 7.30 -0.98 7.78
N GLY A 236 6.00 -1.04 8.15
CA GLY A 236 5.52 -0.47 9.41
C GLY A 236 5.96 -1.24 10.65
N PHE A 237 6.17 -2.56 10.53
CA PHE A 237 6.60 -3.39 11.65
C PHE A 237 8.07 -3.08 12.00
N ALA A 238 8.93 -3.05 10.99
CA ALA A 238 10.36 -2.75 11.16
C ALA A 238 10.64 -1.34 11.70
N VAL A 239 9.80 -0.35 11.38
CA VAL A 239 10.00 1.05 11.82
C VAL A 239 9.55 1.27 13.26
N ASN A 240 8.50 0.56 13.69
CA ASN A 240 8.00 0.66 15.06
C ASN A 240 8.78 -0.22 16.05
N GLU A 241 9.47 -1.28 15.59
CA GLU A 241 10.36 -2.08 16.46
C GLU A 241 11.81 -1.55 16.54
N ALA A 242 12.28 -0.81 15.53
CA ALA A 242 13.67 -0.34 15.46
C ALA A 242 13.96 0.98 16.20
N LEU A 243 12.95 1.59 16.84
CA LEU A 243 13.04 2.84 17.60
C LEU A 243 12.48 2.64 19.02
#